data_AF-A0A9P6P2S5-F1
#
_entry.id   AF-A0A9P6P2S5-F1
#
_cell.length_a   1.000
_cell.length_b   1.000
_cell.length_c   1.000
_cell.angle_alpha   90.00
_cell.angle_beta   90.00
_cell.angle_gamma   90.00
#
_symmetry.space_group_name_H-M   'P 1'
#
loop_
_entity.id
_entity.type
_entity.pdbx_description
1 polymer ?
#
loop_
_entity_poly.entity_id
_entity_poly.type
_entity_poly.pdbx_seq_one_letter_code
_entity_poly.pdbx_strand_id
1 'polypeptide(L)'
;MKPSAQAPKKRGRKPKAERPDTVEEERAMPKTVDPRNALNELTSTEWLPETISVWAQRGLGANHPDARIEREHPAPFSFTDVARLVKFFTKRGQTVLDPFVGVGSTLKACATESRKGIGFELNPRYAELARERLRTEIRDLWAEDSQDVRLGDARDLVKELPDDSLDLVVTSPPYWIILHKEDHKARQERIEKDLDTRYGDDPRDLGNIKKYGDFITELASILGACARPLKAGKHMAVVVSDFRDKSKYVMFHADLAAALEPYGLEMRGLKVLYQRHKRIFPYGYPYAYVPNIHHQFILILQNAKGKKVKAAADSNESKVKRGRDCIEGMNALPAGSVDLIVADPPYNLGKDFGIWKETKREKDWIELTHAWLAAAERVLRPGGAIFVYGIHRHLCWVQCELYRLGLTYRRQIIWNYENGFAAYTKSLSAHYEPLLWFSKGDSYTYHPIREPYKSTERLKHKITKNGKSWTPNPAGRMAGDVWRFPVLAGRRFAPEKVDHPTQKPIPLSLRIVRHFSNPGELVLVPFSGSGSECLAARMAGRRYLGFELNPEYARIADERIAAWNEGRVAPGVPSEAFGEWLGNNTVTSPPPLTNEAPSPS
;
A
#
# COMPACT_ATOMS: atom_id res chain seq x y z
N MET A 1 -23.21 71.54 17.74
CA MET A 1 -22.58 72.37 16.70
C MET A 1 -21.07 72.22 16.83
N LYS A 2 -20.36 72.07 15.70
CA LYS A 2 -18.89 71.88 15.61
C LYS A 2 -18.11 73.00 16.29
N PRO A 3 -16.87 72.72 16.71
CA PRO A 3 -15.77 73.46 16.10
C PRO A 3 -14.63 72.57 15.60
N SER A 4 -14.01 72.99 14.51
CA SER A 4 -12.83 72.43 13.86
C SER A 4 -11.56 72.61 14.69
N ALA A 5 -10.66 71.61 14.69
CA ALA A 5 -9.26 71.82 15.03
C ALA A 5 -8.34 70.88 14.22
N GLN A 6 -7.63 71.51 13.28
CA GLN A 6 -6.23 71.34 12.87
C GLN A 6 -5.58 69.94 12.76
N ALA A 7 -5.06 69.69 11.56
CA ALA A 7 -4.21 68.56 11.18
C ALA A 7 -2.84 68.56 11.91
N PRO A 8 -2.32 67.40 12.35
CA PRO A 8 -0.99 67.31 12.93
C PRO A 8 0.13 67.14 11.88
N LYS A 9 1.24 67.78 12.20
CA LYS A 9 2.47 68.02 11.41
C LYS A 9 3.20 66.73 10.98
N LYS A 10 3.69 66.73 9.73
CA LYS A 10 4.65 65.77 9.16
C LYS A 10 5.94 65.75 9.99
N ARG A 11 6.29 64.59 10.57
CA ARG A 11 7.65 64.30 11.08
C ARG A 11 8.49 63.69 9.96
N GLY A 12 9.61 64.33 9.67
CA GLY A 12 10.55 63.95 8.61
C GLY A 12 11.16 62.56 8.82
N ARG A 13 11.24 61.79 7.74
CA ARG A 13 11.98 60.52 7.66
C ARG A 13 13.48 60.82 7.53
N LYS A 14 14.30 60.20 8.37
CA LYS A 14 15.77 60.16 8.23
C LYS A 14 16.16 59.52 6.88
N PRO A 15 17.26 59.96 6.24
CA PRO A 15 17.71 59.42 4.96
C PRO A 15 18.09 57.93 5.11
N LYS A 16 17.63 57.12 4.15
CA LYS A 16 18.02 55.71 4.01
C LYS A 16 19.47 55.68 3.50
N ALA A 17 20.33 54.94 4.17
CA ALA A 17 21.67 54.65 3.68
C ALA A 17 21.61 54.01 2.28
N GLU A 18 22.37 54.56 1.35
CA GLU A 18 22.59 54.03 0.01
C GLU A 18 23.11 52.59 0.12
N ARG A 19 22.42 51.66 -0.56
CA ARG A 19 22.97 50.34 -0.86
C ARG A 19 23.69 50.47 -2.20
N PRO A 20 24.86 49.84 -2.36
CA PRO A 20 25.64 49.96 -3.58
C PRO A 20 24.87 49.36 -4.75
N ASP A 21 24.87 50.08 -5.88
CA ASP A 21 24.40 49.61 -7.18
C ASP A 21 25.19 48.36 -7.60
N THR A 22 24.66 47.19 -7.27
CA THR A 22 24.97 45.97 -8.02
C THR A 22 23.88 45.84 -9.07
N VAL A 23 24.24 46.16 -10.31
CA VAL A 23 23.51 45.72 -11.49
C VAL A 23 23.48 44.20 -11.44
N GLU A 24 22.42 43.63 -10.87
CA GLU A 24 22.06 42.24 -11.14
C GLU A 24 21.66 42.21 -12.61
N GLU A 25 22.58 41.75 -13.47
CA GLU A 25 22.21 41.28 -14.80
C GLU A 25 21.06 40.29 -14.61
N GLU A 26 19.84 40.69 -15.01
CA GLU A 26 18.73 39.76 -15.20
C GLU A 26 19.23 38.67 -16.13
N ARG A 27 19.60 37.53 -15.55
CA ARG A 27 20.07 36.36 -16.28
C ARG A 27 18.92 35.90 -17.16
N ALA A 28 18.89 36.39 -18.41
CA ALA A 28 17.82 36.13 -19.35
C ALA A 28 17.61 34.61 -19.44
N MET A 29 16.41 34.15 -19.10
CA MET A 29 16.08 32.74 -19.11
C MET A 29 16.29 32.16 -20.53
N PRO A 30 16.87 30.95 -20.66
CA PRO A 30 17.09 30.33 -21.97
C PRO A 30 15.80 30.28 -22.81
N LYS A 31 15.85 30.82 -24.03
CA LYS A 31 14.71 30.83 -24.98
C LYS A 31 14.55 29.53 -25.77
N THR A 32 15.43 28.55 -25.57
CA THR A 32 15.42 27.26 -26.25
C THR A 32 15.17 26.13 -25.26
N VAL A 33 14.64 25.01 -25.74
CA VAL A 33 14.49 23.78 -24.94
C VAL A 33 15.88 23.27 -24.55
N ASP A 34 16.09 22.98 -23.27
CA ASP A 34 17.35 22.35 -22.82
C ASP A 34 17.43 20.92 -23.39
N PRO A 35 18.51 20.55 -24.10
CA PRO A 35 18.62 19.23 -24.72
C PRO A 35 18.59 18.08 -23.70
N ARG A 36 18.86 18.35 -22.41
CA ARG A 36 18.78 17.38 -21.32
C ARG A 36 17.35 17.17 -20.82
N ASN A 37 16.39 17.98 -21.25
CA ASN A 37 14.98 17.82 -20.88
C ASN A 37 14.41 16.54 -21.47
N ALA A 38 14.37 15.49 -20.66
CA ALA A 38 13.81 14.20 -21.02
C ALA A 38 12.27 14.13 -20.85
N LEU A 39 11.67 15.09 -20.13
CA LEU A 39 10.25 15.04 -19.77
C LEU A 39 9.35 15.61 -20.88
N ASN A 40 9.69 16.80 -21.38
CA ASN A 40 8.88 17.53 -22.35
C ASN A 40 9.75 18.40 -23.28
N GLU A 41 9.09 19.26 -24.05
CA GLU A 41 9.70 20.16 -25.04
C GLU A 41 9.40 21.63 -24.70
N LEU A 42 9.30 21.96 -23.41
CA LEU A 42 9.08 23.32 -22.93
C LEU A 42 10.42 24.05 -22.77
N THR A 43 10.43 25.33 -23.13
CA THR A 43 11.48 26.28 -22.70
C THR A 43 11.40 26.51 -21.19
N SER A 44 12.45 27.05 -20.57
CA SER A 44 12.42 27.32 -19.13
C SER A 44 11.32 28.32 -18.74
N THR A 45 11.01 29.28 -19.63
CA THR A 45 9.95 30.28 -19.43
C THR A 45 8.56 29.66 -19.51
N GLU A 46 8.33 28.66 -20.37
CA GLU A 46 7.07 27.91 -20.41
C GLU A 46 6.96 26.89 -19.27
N TRP A 47 8.08 26.31 -18.83
CA TRP A 47 8.10 25.28 -17.79
C TRP A 47 7.71 25.83 -16.42
N LEU A 48 8.29 26.97 -16.00
CA LEU A 48 8.12 27.49 -14.65
C LEU A 48 6.65 27.70 -14.25
N PRO A 49 5.78 28.34 -15.06
CA PRO A 49 4.37 28.51 -14.72
C PRO A 49 3.63 27.18 -14.51
N GLU A 50 4.02 26.12 -15.23
CA GLU A 50 3.41 24.80 -15.12
C GLU A 50 3.79 24.08 -13.82
N THR A 51 4.89 24.48 -13.17
CA THR A 51 5.29 23.93 -11.86
C THR A 51 4.43 24.41 -10.69
N ILE A 52 3.69 25.51 -10.85
CA ILE A 52 2.82 26.07 -9.80
C ILE A 52 1.79 25.02 -9.38
N SER A 53 1.65 24.83 -8.05
CA SER A 53 0.77 23.83 -7.47
C SER A 53 -0.72 24.21 -7.50
N VAL A 54 -1.04 25.49 -7.69
CA VAL A 54 -2.43 25.96 -7.81
C VAL A 54 -2.66 26.52 -9.21
N TRP A 55 -3.55 25.88 -9.95
CA TRP A 55 -3.95 26.29 -11.29
C TRP A 55 -5.33 26.94 -11.25
N ALA A 56 -5.51 28.05 -11.94
CA ALA A 56 -6.84 28.49 -12.31
C ALA A 56 -7.28 27.69 -13.54
N GLN A 57 -8.46 27.05 -13.45
CA GLN A 57 -9.04 26.30 -14.56
C GLN A 57 -9.16 27.19 -15.79
N ARG A 58 -8.61 26.71 -16.90
CA ARG A 58 -8.82 27.29 -18.23
C ARG A 58 -9.94 26.50 -18.89
N GLY A 59 -10.81 27.20 -19.59
CA GLY A 59 -11.89 26.59 -20.35
C GLY A 59 -12.24 27.51 -21.50
N LEU A 60 -12.93 26.97 -22.50
CA LEU A 60 -13.37 27.75 -23.65
C LEU A 60 -14.47 28.78 -23.32
N GLY A 61 -15.11 28.62 -22.16
CA GLY A 61 -16.32 29.34 -21.79
C GLY A 61 -17.58 28.66 -22.33
N ALA A 62 -18.70 28.81 -21.62
CA ALA A 62 -19.94 28.07 -21.90
C ALA A 62 -20.56 28.34 -23.28
N ASN A 63 -20.20 29.47 -23.91
CA ASN A 63 -20.76 29.92 -25.19
C ASN A 63 -19.88 29.52 -26.40
N HIS A 64 -18.73 28.88 -26.18
CA HIS A 64 -17.86 28.47 -27.29
C HIS A 64 -18.51 27.33 -28.11
N PRO A 65 -18.40 27.32 -29.45
CA PRO A 65 -18.94 26.24 -30.29
C PRO A 65 -18.51 24.84 -29.85
N ASP A 66 -17.21 24.64 -29.63
CA ASP A 66 -16.60 23.38 -29.14
C ASP A 66 -16.94 22.99 -27.68
N ALA A 67 -17.78 23.78 -26.97
CA ALA A 67 -18.28 23.42 -25.65
C ALA A 67 -19.64 22.70 -25.74
N ARG A 68 -20.18 22.45 -26.94
CA ARG A 68 -21.47 21.76 -27.13
C ARG A 68 -21.38 20.28 -26.74
N ILE A 69 -20.51 19.51 -27.39
CA ILE A 69 -20.34 18.07 -27.10
C ILE A 69 -19.89 17.85 -25.65
N GLU A 70 -19.02 18.72 -25.13
CA GLU A 70 -18.55 18.63 -23.74
C GLU A 70 -19.70 18.72 -22.71
N ARG A 71 -20.76 19.48 -22.99
CA ARG A 71 -21.91 19.65 -22.07
C ARG A 71 -22.80 18.43 -21.96
N GLU A 72 -22.83 17.57 -22.98
CA GLU A 72 -23.62 16.34 -22.99
C GLU A 72 -23.19 15.40 -21.85
N HIS A 73 -21.90 15.38 -21.52
CA HIS A 73 -21.37 14.56 -20.43
C HIS A 73 -21.77 15.11 -19.04
N PRO A 74 -22.09 14.26 -18.05
CA PRO A 74 -22.50 14.67 -16.70
C PRO A 74 -21.41 15.41 -15.92
N ALA A 75 -20.15 15.01 -16.11
CA ALA A 75 -19.00 15.55 -15.39
C ALA A 75 -17.78 15.65 -16.33
N PRO A 76 -17.81 16.54 -17.34
CA PRO A 76 -16.67 16.72 -18.23
C PRO A 76 -15.52 17.41 -17.49
N PHE A 77 -14.32 17.23 -18.02
CA PHE A 77 -13.14 18.00 -17.61
C PHE A 77 -12.52 18.68 -18.83
N SER A 78 -11.97 19.88 -18.60
CA SER A 78 -11.57 20.81 -19.65
C SER A 78 -10.37 20.29 -20.45
N PHE A 79 -10.53 20.18 -21.77
CA PHE A 79 -9.41 19.76 -22.64
C PHE A 79 -8.21 20.72 -22.55
N THR A 80 -8.44 22.01 -22.27
CA THR A 80 -7.32 22.98 -22.15
C THR A 80 -6.48 22.76 -20.91
N ASP A 81 -7.08 22.31 -19.80
CA ASP A 81 -6.32 21.93 -18.60
C ASP A 81 -5.56 20.62 -18.84
N VAL A 82 -6.19 19.66 -19.56
CA VAL A 82 -5.55 18.39 -19.93
C VAL A 82 -4.39 18.60 -20.90
N ALA A 83 -4.53 19.51 -21.88
CA ALA A 83 -3.46 19.86 -22.81
C ALA A 83 -2.21 20.34 -22.08
N ARG A 84 -2.36 21.08 -20.98
CA ARG A 84 -1.22 21.47 -20.13
C ARG A 84 -0.52 20.26 -19.53
N LEU A 85 -1.27 19.28 -19.01
CA LEU A 85 -0.72 18.03 -18.47
C LEU A 85 -0.03 17.20 -19.55
N VAL A 86 -0.68 17.02 -20.70
CA VAL A 86 -0.13 16.29 -21.86
C VAL A 86 1.17 16.95 -22.31
N LYS A 87 1.16 18.27 -22.54
CA LYS A 87 2.34 19.03 -22.96
C LYS A 87 3.46 18.97 -21.92
N PHE A 88 3.15 18.98 -20.63
CA PHE A 88 4.14 18.98 -19.56
C PHE A 88 4.76 17.59 -19.28
N PHE A 89 4.00 16.51 -19.41
CA PHE A 89 4.49 15.16 -19.06
C PHE A 89 4.91 14.30 -20.27
N THR A 90 4.81 14.83 -21.49
CA THR A 90 5.19 14.11 -22.71
C THR A 90 5.91 14.99 -23.73
N LYS A 91 6.53 14.34 -24.72
CA LYS A 91 7.02 14.94 -25.97
C LYS A 91 6.06 14.68 -27.13
N ARG A 92 6.16 15.43 -28.23
CA ARG A 92 5.39 15.14 -29.46
C ARG A 92 5.60 13.69 -29.91
N GLY A 93 4.54 13.09 -30.45
CA GLY A 93 4.50 11.71 -30.93
C GLY A 93 4.40 10.62 -29.85
N GLN A 94 4.53 10.97 -28.56
CA GLN A 94 4.37 10.02 -27.44
C GLN A 94 2.90 9.64 -27.22
N THR A 95 2.69 8.50 -26.56
CA THR A 95 1.37 7.88 -26.39
C THR A 95 0.77 8.19 -25.02
N VAL A 96 -0.48 8.65 -25.00
CA VAL A 96 -1.25 9.01 -23.81
C VAL A 96 -2.48 8.12 -23.71
N LEU A 97 -2.76 7.58 -22.52
CA LEU A 97 -3.98 6.82 -22.24
C LEU A 97 -4.94 7.62 -21.35
N ASP A 98 -6.22 7.59 -21.71
CA ASP A 98 -7.34 7.89 -20.83
C ASP A 98 -8.22 6.64 -20.65
N PRO A 99 -8.18 5.95 -19.49
CA PRO A 99 -9.02 4.78 -19.24
C PRO A 99 -10.51 5.11 -19.05
N PHE A 100 -10.90 6.39 -19.01
CA PHE A 100 -12.28 6.85 -18.81
C PHE A 100 -12.55 8.08 -19.69
N VAL A 101 -12.43 7.91 -21.01
CA VAL A 101 -12.29 9.03 -21.95
C VAL A 101 -13.54 9.91 -22.07
N GLY A 102 -14.73 9.39 -21.73
CA GLY A 102 -15.99 10.11 -21.80
C GLY A 102 -16.21 10.65 -23.21
N VAL A 103 -16.41 11.96 -23.31
CA VAL A 103 -16.62 12.68 -24.59
C VAL A 103 -15.32 13.21 -25.22
N GLY A 104 -14.16 12.62 -24.92
CA GLY A 104 -12.95 12.82 -25.74
C GLY A 104 -12.05 14.00 -25.38
N SER A 105 -12.19 14.63 -24.20
CA SER A 105 -11.35 15.79 -23.83
C SER A 105 -9.85 15.48 -23.87
N THR A 106 -9.42 14.32 -23.40
CA THR A 106 -8.00 13.91 -23.44
C THR A 106 -7.50 13.69 -24.87
N LEU A 107 -8.29 13.05 -25.73
CA LEU A 107 -7.89 12.80 -27.11
C LEU A 107 -7.85 14.09 -27.93
N LYS A 108 -8.79 15.02 -27.69
CA LYS A 108 -8.72 16.37 -28.26
C LYS A 108 -7.41 17.06 -27.86
N ALA A 109 -7.06 17.01 -26.57
CA ALA A 109 -5.80 17.58 -26.07
C ALA A 109 -4.57 16.93 -26.72
N CYS A 110 -4.57 15.60 -26.87
CA CYS A 110 -3.50 14.87 -27.54
C CYS A 110 -3.35 15.29 -29.00
N ALA A 111 -4.44 15.36 -29.76
CA ALA A 111 -4.44 15.83 -31.14
C ALA A 111 -3.90 17.26 -31.26
N THR A 112 -4.39 18.21 -30.45
CA THR A 112 -3.93 19.62 -30.49
C THR A 112 -2.46 19.78 -30.13
N GLU A 113 -1.93 18.88 -29.32
CA GLU A 113 -0.53 18.88 -28.90
C GLU A 113 0.32 17.90 -29.74
N SER A 114 -0.20 17.27 -30.80
CA SER A 114 0.55 16.30 -31.62
C SER A 114 1.07 15.07 -30.82
N ARG A 115 0.24 14.49 -29.96
CA ARG A 115 0.46 13.23 -29.25
C ARG A 115 -0.53 12.17 -29.73
N LYS A 116 -0.19 10.90 -29.58
CA LYS A 116 -1.10 9.78 -29.87
C LYS A 116 -1.95 9.51 -28.65
N GLY A 117 -3.27 9.47 -28.80
CA GLY A 117 -4.18 9.24 -27.69
C GLY A 117 -4.90 7.91 -27.81
N ILE A 118 -5.07 7.20 -26.69
CA ILE A 118 -5.91 6.01 -26.56
C ILE A 118 -6.95 6.32 -25.49
N GLY A 119 -8.23 6.12 -25.79
CA GLY A 119 -9.34 6.37 -24.90
C GLY A 119 -10.24 5.15 -24.76
N PHE A 120 -10.56 4.76 -23.54
CA PHE A 120 -11.54 3.70 -23.25
C PHE A 120 -12.85 4.31 -22.79
N GLU A 121 -13.96 3.85 -23.35
CA GLU A 121 -15.30 4.27 -22.95
C GLU A 121 -16.24 3.08 -22.89
N LEU A 122 -17.00 2.97 -21.80
CA LEU A 122 -17.96 1.91 -21.59
C LEU A 122 -19.30 2.21 -22.29
N ASN A 123 -19.73 3.48 -22.25
CA ASN A 123 -21.00 3.94 -22.79
C ASN A 123 -20.90 4.19 -24.31
N PRO A 124 -21.64 3.44 -25.16
CA PRO A 124 -21.59 3.62 -26.62
C PRO A 124 -21.90 5.03 -27.10
N ARG A 125 -22.80 5.76 -26.42
CA ARG A 125 -23.15 7.15 -26.78
C ARG A 125 -21.97 8.08 -26.57
N TYR A 126 -21.28 7.99 -25.42
CA TYR A 126 -20.13 8.84 -25.13
C TYR A 126 -18.94 8.51 -26.03
N ALA A 127 -18.73 7.23 -26.33
CA ALA A 127 -17.72 6.81 -27.29
C ALA A 127 -17.96 7.43 -28.68
N GLU A 128 -19.21 7.48 -29.16
CA GLU A 128 -19.51 8.12 -30.44
C GLU A 128 -19.38 9.64 -30.38
N LEU A 129 -19.82 10.29 -29.30
CA LEU A 129 -19.60 11.72 -29.08
C LEU A 129 -18.11 12.07 -29.06
N ALA A 130 -17.26 11.23 -28.47
CA ALA A 130 -15.81 11.41 -28.50
C ALA A 130 -15.26 11.37 -29.93
N ARG A 131 -15.73 10.42 -30.77
CA ARG A 131 -15.34 10.34 -32.19
C ARG A 131 -15.85 11.52 -33.00
N GLU A 132 -17.10 11.94 -32.79
CA GLU A 132 -17.66 13.14 -33.42
C GLU A 132 -16.85 14.39 -33.04
N ARG A 133 -16.47 14.51 -31.77
CA ARG A 133 -15.65 15.62 -31.28
C ARG A 133 -14.30 15.68 -31.99
N LEU A 134 -13.66 14.54 -32.19
CA LEU A 134 -12.39 14.45 -32.91
C LEU A 134 -12.54 14.88 -34.37
N ARG A 135 -13.58 14.41 -35.07
CA ARG A 135 -13.87 14.78 -36.48
C ARG A 135 -14.17 16.27 -36.68
N THR A 136 -14.88 16.87 -35.73
CA THR A 136 -15.48 18.21 -35.91
C THR A 136 -14.67 19.34 -35.28
N GLU A 137 -13.95 19.07 -34.19
CA GLU A 137 -13.22 20.10 -33.42
C GLU A 137 -11.70 20.12 -33.72
N ILE A 138 -11.15 19.09 -34.36
CA ILE A 138 -9.74 19.05 -34.77
C ILE A 138 -9.61 19.50 -36.23
N ARG A 139 -8.83 20.55 -36.47
CA ARG A 139 -8.63 21.15 -37.81
C ARG A 139 -7.48 20.52 -38.60
N ASP A 140 -6.64 19.72 -37.95
CA ASP A 140 -5.50 19.03 -38.56
C ASP A 140 -5.88 17.59 -38.90
N LEU A 141 -6.02 17.29 -40.20
CA LEU A 141 -6.44 15.98 -40.70
C LEU A 141 -5.49 14.84 -40.27
N TRP A 142 -4.21 15.12 -40.04
CA TRP A 142 -3.22 14.11 -39.63
C TRP A 142 -3.27 13.82 -38.12
N ALA A 143 -3.86 14.73 -37.34
CA ALA A 143 -4.00 14.56 -35.90
C ALA A 143 -5.15 13.60 -35.54
N GLU A 144 -6.18 13.48 -36.38
CA GLU A 144 -7.34 12.62 -36.16
C GLU A 144 -6.97 11.13 -36.17
N ASP A 145 -6.24 10.66 -37.20
CA ASP A 145 -5.86 9.25 -37.38
C ASP A 145 -4.98 8.68 -36.25
N SER A 146 -4.45 9.56 -35.40
CA SER A 146 -3.59 9.20 -34.27
C SER A 146 -4.34 9.05 -32.94
N GLN A 147 -5.67 9.21 -32.94
CA GLN A 147 -6.52 9.10 -31.75
C GLN A 147 -7.42 7.85 -31.83
N ASP A 148 -7.30 6.95 -30.85
CA ASP A 148 -7.99 5.67 -30.81
C ASP A 148 -9.07 5.66 -29.71
N VAL A 149 -10.34 5.58 -30.08
CA VAL A 149 -11.50 5.44 -29.16
C VAL A 149 -12.00 3.99 -29.16
N ARG A 150 -11.73 3.27 -28.06
CA ARG A 150 -12.15 1.87 -27.87
C ARG A 150 -13.39 1.79 -26.99
N LEU A 151 -14.41 1.13 -27.51
CA LEU A 151 -15.63 0.82 -26.78
C LEU A 151 -15.42 -0.45 -25.94
N GLY A 152 -15.54 -0.36 -24.61
CA GLY A 152 -15.42 -1.51 -23.71
C GLY A 152 -15.08 -1.11 -22.27
N ASP A 153 -15.05 -2.11 -21.38
CA ASP A 153 -14.66 -1.91 -19.97
C ASP A 153 -13.13 -1.77 -19.86
N ALA A 154 -12.68 -0.73 -19.17
CA ALA A 154 -11.27 -0.46 -18.91
C ALA A 154 -10.57 -1.62 -18.17
N ARG A 155 -11.30 -2.42 -17.37
CA ARG A 155 -10.79 -3.64 -16.71
C ARG A 155 -10.26 -4.66 -17.70
N ASP A 156 -10.80 -4.68 -18.92
CA ASP A 156 -10.42 -5.64 -19.95
C ASP A 156 -9.50 -5.02 -21.00
N LEU A 157 -9.85 -3.82 -21.50
CA LEU A 157 -9.09 -3.14 -22.55
C LEU A 157 -7.65 -2.81 -22.13
N VAL A 158 -7.40 -2.54 -20.85
CA VAL A 158 -6.03 -2.30 -20.34
C VAL A 158 -5.12 -3.52 -20.50
N LYS A 159 -5.67 -4.74 -20.50
CA LYS A 159 -4.92 -6.00 -20.65
C LYS A 159 -4.37 -6.18 -22.06
N GLU A 160 -5.03 -5.57 -23.05
CA GLU A 160 -4.64 -5.64 -24.46
C GLU A 160 -3.46 -4.72 -24.80
N LEU A 161 -3.17 -3.73 -23.95
CA LEU A 161 -2.03 -2.84 -24.17
C LEU A 161 -0.70 -3.57 -23.93
N PRO A 162 0.33 -3.37 -24.76
CA PRO A 162 1.66 -3.93 -24.49
C PRO A 162 2.30 -3.33 -23.24
N ASP A 163 3.18 -4.09 -22.59
CA ASP A 163 4.03 -3.58 -21.51
C ASP A 163 4.86 -2.37 -22.00
N ASP A 164 5.05 -1.38 -21.13
CA ASP A 164 5.90 -0.21 -21.40
C ASP A 164 5.57 0.55 -22.71
N SER A 165 4.31 0.54 -23.12
CA SER A 165 3.82 1.19 -24.35
C SER A 165 3.37 2.66 -24.17
N LEU A 166 3.09 3.10 -22.94
CA LEU A 166 2.52 4.42 -22.66
C LEU A 166 3.54 5.39 -22.05
N ASP A 167 3.43 6.67 -22.40
CA ASP A 167 4.26 7.76 -21.87
C ASP A 167 3.54 8.63 -20.83
N LEU A 168 2.20 8.61 -20.81
CA LEU A 168 1.37 9.29 -19.82
C LEU A 168 0.03 8.56 -19.68
N VAL A 169 -0.50 8.48 -18.46
CA VAL A 169 -1.92 8.24 -18.22
C VAL A 169 -2.53 9.54 -17.70
N VAL A 170 -3.61 10.03 -18.29
CA VAL A 170 -4.33 11.20 -17.78
C VAL A 170 -5.82 10.98 -17.89
N THR A 171 -6.55 11.26 -16.81
CA THR A 171 -7.98 10.96 -16.76
C THR A 171 -8.72 11.74 -15.68
N SER A 172 -10.04 11.79 -15.79
CA SER A 172 -10.96 12.11 -14.70
C SER A 172 -11.93 10.95 -14.56
N PRO A 173 -11.76 10.08 -13.55
CA PRO A 173 -12.55 8.85 -13.46
C PRO A 173 -14.01 9.15 -13.10
N PRO A 174 -14.92 8.19 -13.32
CA PRO A 174 -16.28 8.29 -12.82
C PRO A 174 -16.29 8.56 -11.32
N TYR A 175 -17.07 9.55 -10.88
CA TYR A 175 -17.31 9.77 -9.46
C TYR A 175 -18.15 8.62 -8.90
N TRP A 176 -17.98 8.35 -7.60
CA TRP A 176 -18.86 7.45 -6.84
C TRP A 176 -20.33 7.90 -6.98
N ILE A 177 -21.30 7.14 -6.43
CA ILE A 177 -22.76 7.28 -6.56
C ILE A 177 -23.36 8.70 -6.31
N ILE A 178 -22.53 9.70 -6.01
CA ILE A 178 -22.89 11.11 -5.85
C ILE A 178 -23.65 11.71 -7.03
N LEU A 179 -23.42 11.26 -8.27
CA LEU A 179 -24.16 11.78 -9.44
C LEU A 179 -25.61 11.28 -9.53
N HIS A 180 -26.00 10.30 -8.70
CA HIS A 180 -27.40 9.90 -8.54
C HIS A 180 -28.20 10.88 -7.66
N LYS A 181 -27.57 11.91 -7.09
CA LYS A 181 -28.24 12.89 -6.24
C LYS A 181 -28.82 14.04 -7.07
N GLU A 182 -30.13 14.24 -6.96
CA GLU A 182 -30.83 15.38 -7.56
C GLU A 182 -30.92 16.57 -6.59
N ASP A 183 -29.83 17.31 -6.44
CA ASP A 183 -29.83 18.53 -5.62
C ASP A 183 -30.24 19.79 -6.43
N HIS A 184 -30.30 20.94 -5.75
CA HIS A 184 -30.63 22.23 -6.39
C HIS A 184 -29.71 22.56 -7.57
N LYS A 185 -28.45 22.15 -7.50
CA LYS A 185 -27.47 22.39 -8.57
C LYS A 185 -27.75 21.48 -9.76
N ALA A 186 -27.97 20.18 -9.55
CA ALA A 186 -28.30 19.22 -10.60
C ALA A 186 -29.59 19.61 -11.35
N ARG A 187 -30.60 20.08 -10.61
CA ARG A 187 -31.85 20.60 -11.20
C ARG A 187 -31.61 21.79 -12.12
N GLN A 188 -30.97 22.86 -11.62
CA GLN A 188 -30.75 24.10 -12.37
C GLN A 188 -29.73 23.97 -13.50
N GLU A 189 -28.69 23.15 -13.32
CA GLU A 189 -27.58 23.09 -14.26
C GLU A 189 -27.79 22.05 -15.37
N ARG A 190 -28.59 20.99 -15.12
CA ARG A 190 -28.72 19.84 -16.04
C ARG A 190 -30.16 19.43 -16.35
N ILE A 191 -31.01 19.15 -15.34
CA ILE A 191 -32.38 18.65 -15.56
C ILE A 191 -33.21 19.68 -16.35
N GLU A 192 -33.17 20.96 -15.97
CA GLU A 192 -33.85 22.04 -16.68
C GLU A 192 -33.35 22.25 -18.13
N LYS A 193 -32.22 21.64 -18.49
CA LYS A 193 -31.58 21.75 -19.81
C LYS A 193 -31.57 20.43 -20.58
N ASP A 194 -32.28 19.41 -20.10
CA ASP A 194 -32.33 18.08 -20.71
C ASP A 194 -30.95 17.40 -20.88
N LEU A 195 -30.08 17.56 -19.87
CA LEU A 195 -28.73 17.00 -19.86
C LEU A 195 -28.59 15.83 -18.87
N ASP A 196 -27.84 14.79 -19.26
CA ASP A 196 -27.61 13.58 -18.46
C ASP A 196 -27.11 13.88 -17.05
N THR A 197 -27.74 13.38 -15.98
CA THR A 197 -27.25 13.61 -14.60
C THR A 197 -26.21 12.59 -14.14
N ARG A 198 -26.14 11.42 -14.80
CA ARG A 198 -25.31 10.25 -14.45
C ARG A 198 -24.67 9.63 -15.70
N TYR A 199 -23.65 8.80 -15.51
CA TYR A 199 -22.86 8.21 -16.59
C TYR A 199 -23.59 7.12 -17.40
N GLY A 200 -24.42 6.32 -16.73
CA GLY A 200 -25.20 5.25 -17.35
C GLY A 200 -25.79 4.25 -16.34
N ASP A 201 -26.58 3.30 -16.83
CA ASP A 201 -27.20 2.23 -16.03
C ASP A 201 -26.44 0.89 -16.14
N ASP A 202 -25.32 0.83 -16.86
CA ASP A 202 -24.53 -0.40 -16.99
C ASP A 202 -24.01 -0.83 -15.60
N PRO A 203 -24.23 -2.10 -15.19
CA PRO A 203 -23.80 -2.58 -13.86
C PRO A 203 -22.27 -2.56 -13.67
N ARG A 204 -21.49 -2.48 -14.74
CA ARG A 204 -20.02 -2.39 -14.70
C ARG A 204 -19.52 -0.97 -14.44
N ASP A 205 -20.38 0.04 -14.61
CA ASP A 205 -20.06 1.44 -14.39
C ASP A 205 -19.73 1.68 -12.90
N LEU A 206 -18.55 2.26 -12.65
CA LEU A 206 -18.07 2.57 -11.29
C LEU A 206 -19.01 3.52 -10.55
N GLY A 207 -19.73 4.39 -11.28
CA GLY A 207 -20.74 5.29 -10.72
C GLY A 207 -21.94 4.57 -10.09
N ASN A 208 -22.12 3.28 -10.36
CA ASN A 208 -23.22 2.45 -9.83
C ASN A 208 -22.81 1.64 -8.58
N ILE A 209 -21.56 1.70 -8.14
CA ILE A 209 -21.08 1.00 -6.94
C ILE A 209 -21.65 1.65 -5.66
N LYS A 210 -22.32 0.83 -4.82
CA LYS A 210 -23.04 1.32 -3.64
C LYS A 210 -22.16 1.66 -2.43
N LYS A 211 -21.06 0.93 -2.22
CA LYS A 211 -20.16 1.14 -1.08
C LYS A 211 -18.92 1.90 -1.55
N TYR A 212 -18.56 2.96 -0.81
CA TYR A 212 -17.40 3.78 -1.15
C TYR A 212 -16.07 3.00 -1.13
N GLY A 213 -15.87 2.10 -0.16
CA GLY A 213 -14.67 1.27 -0.09
C GLY A 213 -14.50 0.35 -1.29
N ASP A 214 -15.59 -0.28 -1.74
CA ASP A 214 -15.61 -1.12 -2.95
C ASP A 214 -15.29 -0.26 -4.19
N PHE A 215 -15.85 0.96 -4.27
CA PHE A 215 -15.57 1.90 -5.36
C PHE A 215 -14.08 2.29 -5.42
N ILE A 216 -13.48 2.64 -4.28
CA ILE A 216 -12.04 2.96 -4.20
C ILE A 216 -11.20 1.76 -4.63
N THR A 217 -11.54 0.56 -4.15
CA THR A 217 -10.81 -0.67 -4.47
C THR A 217 -10.85 -0.96 -5.97
N GLU A 218 -12.04 -0.89 -6.57
CA GLU A 218 -12.25 -1.13 -8.01
C GLU A 218 -11.55 -0.08 -8.87
N LEU A 219 -11.71 1.21 -8.55
CA LEU A 219 -11.06 2.29 -9.28
C LEU A 219 -9.53 2.19 -9.19
N ALA A 220 -8.99 1.91 -8.00
CA ALA A 220 -7.56 1.73 -7.81
C ALA A 220 -7.02 0.51 -8.55
N SER A 221 -7.79 -0.57 -8.65
CA SER A 221 -7.44 -1.75 -9.44
C SER A 221 -7.31 -1.43 -10.93
N ILE A 222 -8.27 -0.69 -11.51
CA ILE A 222 -8.24 -0.29 -12.93
C ILE A 222 -7.07 0.66 -13.23
N LEU A 223 -6.91 1.71 -12.43
CA LEU A 223 -5.79 2.65 -12.59
C LEU A 223 -4.45 1.97 -12.29
N GLY A 224 -4.39 1.08 -11.31
CA GLY A 224 -3.23 0.28 -10.97
C GLY A 224 -2.81 -0.68 -12.10
N ALA A 225 -3.77 -1.27 -12.81
CA ALA A 225 -3.50 -2.10 -14.00
C ALA A 225 -2.82 -1.30 -15.13
N CYS A 226 -3.02 0.02 -15.18
CA CYS A 226 -2.32 0.90 -16.13
C CYS A 226 -0.82 1.06 -15.82
N ALA A 227 -0.34 0.68 -14.63
CA ALA A 227 1.09 0.73 -14.28
C ALA A 227 1.94 -0.23 -15.11
N ARG A 228 1.36 -1.35 -15.60
CA ARG A 228 2.04 -2.29 -16.48
C ARG A 228 2.35 -1.69 -17.86
N PRO A 229 1.38 -1.15 -18.62
CA PRO A 229 1.67 -0.50 -19.91
C PRO A 229 2.33 0.88 -19.77
N LEU A 230 2.22 1.57 -18.63
CA LEU A 230 2.96 2.82 -18.39
C LEU A 230 4.45 2.55 -18.22
N LYS A 231 5.31 3.28 -18.95
CA LYS A 231 6.77 3.12 -18.86
C LYS A 231 7.30 3.49 -17.47
N ALA A 232 8.42 2.87 -17.08
CA ALA A 232 9.19 3.22 -15.89
C ALA A 232 9.48 4.73 -15.82
N GLY A 233 9.22 5.35 -14.67
CA GLY A 233 9.47 6.79 -14.44
C GLY A 233 8.52 7.75 -15.16
N LYS A 234 7.56 7.25 -15.94
CA LYS A 234 6.50 8.08 -16.54
C LYS A 234 5.36 8.33 -15.55
N HIS A 235 4.47 9.26 -15.90
CA HIS A 235 3.53 9.85 -14.95
C HIS A 235 2.09 9.40 -15.22
N MET A 236 1.29 9.46 -14.16
CA MET A 236 -0.15 9.36 -14.20
C MET A 236 -0.73 10.61 -13.54
N ALA A 237 -1.64 11.30 -14.23
CA ALA A 237 -2.33 12.48 -13.74
C ALA A 237 -3.83 12.20 -13.60
N VAL A 238 -4.33 12.16 -12.36
CA VAL A 238 -5.75 11.82 -12.10
C VAL A 238 -6.47 13.03 -11.54
N VAL A 239 -7.48 13.51 -12.26
CA VAL A 239 -8.29 14.67 -11.88
C VAL A 239 -9.52 14.21 -11.09
N VAL A 240 -9.57 14.57 -9.81
CA VAL A 240 -10.64 14.17 -8.89
C VAL A 240 -11.10 15.35 -8.04
N SER A 241 -12.34 15.33 -7.59
CA SER A 241 -12.90 16.30 -6.64
C SER A 241 -13.23 15.58 -5.35
N ASP A 242 -12.82 16.15 -4.22
CA ASP A 242 -13.43 15.82 -2.94
C ASP A 242 -14.90 16.20 -2.96
N PHE A 243 -15.69 15.52 -2.12
CA PHE A 243 -17.12 15.68 -2.12
C PHE A 243 -17.74 15.41 -0.76
N ARG A 244 -19.04 15.69 -0.65
CA ARG A 244 -19.82 15.38 0.56
C ARG A 244 -20.79 14.25 0.31
N ASP A 245 -20.86 13.35 1.27
CA ASP A 245 -21.94 12.39 1.39
C ASP A 245 -22.72 12.63 2.68
N LYS A 246 -23.92 13.20 2.55
CA LYS A 246 -24.73 13.69 3.67
C LYS A 246 -23.91 14.67 4.52
N SER A 247 -23.67 14.35 5.79
CA SER A 247 -22.85 15.17 6.69
C SER A 247 -21.34 14.98 6.50
N LYS A 248 -20.90 13.85 5.94
CA LYS A 248 -19.48 13.47 5.85
C LYS A 248 -18.78 14.17 4.68
N TYR A 249 -17.63 14.77 4.94
CA TYR A 249 -16.69 15.21 3.91
C TYR A 249 -15.77 14.04 3.55
N VAL A 250 -15.68 13.71 2.27
CA VAL A 250 -14.90 12.57 1.76
C VAL A 250 -13.68 13.10 1.03
N MET A 251 -12.50 12.75 1.54
CA MET A 251 -11.20 13.12 0.98
C MET A 251 -10.81 12.17 -0.15
N PHE A 252 -11.64 12.14 -1.20
CA PHE A 252 -11.50 11.21 -2.31
C PHE A 252 -10.10 11.22 -2.93
N HIS A 253 -9.50 12.39 -3.09
CA HIS A 253 -8.15 12.48 -3.64
C HIS A 253 -7.11 11.74 -2.78
N ALA A 254 -7.20 11.83 -1.45
CA ALA A 254 -6.27 11.22 -0.51
C ALA A 254 -6.48 9.70 -0.42
N ASP A 255 -7.74 9.27 -0.33
CA ASP A 255 -8.11 7.86 -0.30
C ASP A 255 -7.67 7.14 -1.57
N LEU A 256 -7.86 7.78 -2.74
CA LEU A 256 -7.40 7.23 -4.02
C LEU A 256 -5.87 7.21 -4.13
N ALA A 257 -5.18 8.26 -3.69
CA ALA A 257 -3.72 8.29 -3.70
C ALA A 257 -3.12 7.16 -2.85
N ALA A 258 -3.67 6.91 -1.66
CA ALA A 258 -3.24 5.81 -0.80
C ALA A 258 -3.53 4.44 -1.43
N ALA A 259 -4.70 4.27 -2.07
CA ALA A 259 -5.08 3.02 -2.71
C ALA A 259 -4.24 2.66 -3.95
N LEU A 260 -3.59 3.65 -4.59
CA LEU A 260 -2.73 3.45 -5.76
C LEU A 260 -1.28 3.11 -5.41
N GLU A 261 -0.83 3.40 -4.18
CA GLU A 261 0.54 3.13 -3.73
C GLU A 261 0.97 1.65 -3.87
N PRO A 262 0.14 0.64 -3.52
CA PRO A 262 0.49 -0.78 -3.70
C PRO A 262 0.75 -1.21 -5.14
N TYR A 263 0.29 -0.43 -6.13
CA TYR A 263 0.52 -0.70 -7.56
C TYR A 263 1.81 -0.10 -8.10
N GLY A 264 2.66 0.45 -7.22
CA GLY A 264 3.92 1.10 -7.61
C GLY A 264 3.71 2.47 -8.28
N LEU A 265 2.55 3.11 -8.07
CA LEU A 265 2.26 4.47 -8.50
C LEU A 265 2.50 5.42 -7.33
N GLU A 266 3.66 6.07 -7.32
CA GLU A 266 4.10 6.92 -6.21
C GLU A 266 3.67 8.37 -6.41
N MET A 267 3.14 9.02 -5.38
CA MET A 267 2.85 10.45 -5.41
C MET A 267 4.13 11.27 -5.63
N ARG A 268 4.11 12.15 -6.64
CA ARG A 268 5.16 13.15 -6.94
C ARG A 268 4.70 14.58 -6.77
N GLY A 269 3.39 14.81 -6.77
CA GLY A 269 2.83 16.12 -6.50
C GLY A 269 1.32 16.08 -6.42
N LEU A 270 0.78 17.15 -5.85
CA LEU A 270 -0.64 17.43 -5.81
C LEU A 270 -0.84 18.83 -6.39
N LYS A 271 -1.72 18.95 -7.38
CA LYS A 271 -2.15 20.26 -7.87
C LYS A 271 -3.59 20.53 -7.47
N VAL A 272 -3.89 21.78 -7.15
CA VAL A 272 -5.25 22.28 -6.91
C VAL A 272 -5.71 23.02 -8.16
N LEU A 273 -6.74 22.52 -8.81
CA LEU A 273 -7.37 23.15 -9.96
C LEU A 273 -8.57 23.98 -9.48
N TYR A 274 -8.36 25.28 -9.31
CA TYR A 274 -9.37 26.22 -8.83
C TYR A 274 -10.35 26.64 -9.93
N GLN A 275 -11.64 26.46 -9.67
CA GLN A 275 -12.74 26.64 -10.60
C GLN A 275 -13.52 27.92 -10.29
N ARG A 276 -12.97 29.05 -10.75
CA ARG A 276 -13.49 30.41 -10.48
C ARG A 276 -14.92 30.66 -10.95
N HIS A 277 -15.37 29.92 -11.96
CA HIS A 277 -16.67 30.12 -12.59
C HIS A 277 -17.82 29.37 -11.89
N LYS A 278 -17.53 28.48 -10.93
CA LYS A 278 -18.57 27.77 -10.17
C LYS A 278 -19.43 28.77 -9.39
N ARG A 279 -20.75 28.59 -9.42
CA ARG A 279 -21.70 29.37 -8.61
C ARG A 279 -21.59 28.98 -7.14
N ILE A 280 -21.84 29.95 -6.26
CA ILE A 280 -21.92 29.74 -4.82
C ILE A 280 -23.39 29.52 -4.46
N PHE A 281 -23.66 28.50 -3.67
CA PHE A 281 -24.98 28.22 -3.11
C PHE A 281 -24.94 28.38 -1.59
N PRO A 282 -26.04 28.83 -0.95
CA PRO A 282 -26.11 29.08 0.50
C PRO A 282 -26.26 27.78 1.30
N TYR A 283 -25.39 26.78 1.06
CA TYR A 283 -25.47 25.50 1.73
C TYR A 283 -25.29 25.66 3.24
N GLY A 284 -26.18 25.03 4.01
CA GLY A 284 -26.12 25.02 5.47
C GLY A 284 -26.58 26.31 6.15
N TYR A 285 -26.74 27.44 5.45
CA TYR A 285 -27.20 28.67 6.08
C TYR A 285 -28.67 28.57 6.55
N PRO A 286 -29.04 29.10 7.74
CA PRO A 286 -28.17 29.63 8.80
C PRO A 286 -27.69 28.57 9.84
N TYR A 287 -27.97 27.29 9.63
CA TYR A 287 -27.93 26.25 10.66
C TYR A 287 -26.62 25.44 10.78
N ALA A 288 -25.80 25.34 9.72
CA ALA A 288 -24.63 24.46 9.68
C ALA A 288 -23.53 24.96 8.73
N TYR A 289 -22.28 24.54 8.99
CA TYR A 289 -21.18 24.74 8.05
C TYR A 289 -21.23 23.71 6.91
N VAL A 290 -21.37 24.20 5.69
CA VAL A 290 -21.24 23.40 4.47
C VAL A 290 -20.40 24.17 3.46
N PRO A 291 -19.20 23.69 3.08
CA PRO A 291 -18.37 24.39 2.12
C PRO A 291 -18.93 24.27 0.71
N ASN A 292 -18.79 25.34 -0.08
CA ASN A 292 -18.87 25.24 -1.53
C ASN A 292 -17.51 24.73 -2.06
N ILE A 293 -17.50 23.59 -2.76
CA ILE A 293 -16.26 22.99 -3.28
C ILE A 293 -15.94 23.57 -4.67
N HIS A 294 -15.04 24.54 -4.69
CA HIS A 294 -14.63 25.29 -5.90
C HIS A 294 -13.29 24.83 -6.49
N HIS A 295 -12.83 23.63 -6.17
CA HIS A 295 -11.60 23.11 -6.73
C HIS A 295 -11.70 21.62 -6.99
N GLN A 296 -10.81 21.16 -7.86
CA GLN A 296 -10.46 19.75 -8.03
C GLN A 296 -9.00 19.58 -7.64
N PHE A 297 -8.61 18.34 -7.43
CA PHE A 297 -7.24 17.91 -7.25
C PHE A 297 -6.77 17.19 -8.50
N ILE A 298 -5.49 17.39 -8.83
CA ILE A 298 -4.79 16.59 -9.82
C ILE A 298 -3.70 15.83 -9.06
N LEU A 299 -3.91 14.53 -8.89
CA LEU A 299 -2.90 13.63 -8.36
C LEU A 299 -1.82 13.44 -9.42
N ILE A 300 -0.58 13.81 -9.13
CA ILE A 300 0.56 13.57 -10.01
C ILE A 300 1.34 12.38 -9.44
N LEU A 301 1.12 11.21 -10.03
CA LEU A 301 1.75 9.95 -9.66
C LEU A 301 2.85 9.62 -10.68
N GLN A 302 3.82 8.82 -10.27
CA GLN A 302 4.87 8.32 -11.14
C GLN A 302 5.02 6.81 -10.99
N ASN A 303 5.15 6.12 -12.11
CA ASN A 303 5.41 4.70 -12.13
C ASN A 303 6.82 4.40 -11.61
N ALA A 304 6.89 3.75 -10.45
CA ALA A 304 8.14 3.38 -9.79
C ALA A 304 8.74 2.07 -10.32
N LYS A 305 8.08 1.40 -11.27
CA LYS A 305 8.64 0.22 -11.95
C LYS A 305 10.06 0.51 -12.44
N GLY A 306 10.99 -0.38 -12.12
CA GLY A 306 12.39 -0.25 -12.53
C GLY A 306 13.19 0.85 -11.83
N LYS A 307 12.58 1.72 -10.99
CA LYS A 307 13.36 2.51 -10.04
C LYS A 307 13.98 1.53 -9.05
N LYS A 308 15.30 1.38 -9.13
CA LYS A 308 16.07 1.12 -7.92
C LYS A 308 15.73 2.26 -6.99
N VAL A 309 14.78 2.04 -6.09
CA VAL A 309 14.64 2.88 -4.92
C VAL A 309 16.08 2.97 -4.41
N LYS A 310 16.60 4.18 -4.23
CA LYS A 310 17.57 4.37 -3.15
C LYS A 310 16.78 4.10 -1.87
N ALA A 311 16.40 2.83 -1.66
CA ALA A 311 16.18 2.31 -0.35
C ALA A 311 17.45 2.73 0.36
N ALA A 312 17.29 3.34 1.53
CA ALA A 312 18.38 3.41 2.50
C ALA A 312 19.17 2.11 2.34
N ALA A 313 20.46 2.24 2.00
CA ALA A 313 21.33 1.22 1.43
C ALA A 313 21.54 0.04 2.40
N ASP A 314 20.45 -0.65 2.74
CA ASP A 314 20.28 -1.25 4.05
C ASP A 314 19.13 -2.28 4.11
N SER A 315 18.32 -2.46 3.05
CA SER A 315 17.16 -3.37 3.05
C SER A 315 17.35 -4.70 2.30
N ASN A 316 18.59 -5.02 1.89
CA ASN A 316 18.91 -6.37 1.39
C ASN A 316 19.51 -7.27 2.48
N GLU A 317 19.66 -6.75 3.70
CA GLU A 317 20.32 -7.45 4.80
C GLU A 317 19.27 -7.93 5.79
N SER A 318 19.31 -9.23 6.09
CA SER A 318 18.52 -9.79 7.18
C SER A 318 19.04 -9.27 8.52
N LYS A 319 18.25 -8.50 9.26
CA LYS A 319 18.69 -7.90 10.52
C LYS A 319 17.60 -7.59 11.51
N VAL A 320 17.98 -7.52 12.78
CA VAL A 320 17.17 -6.95 13.85
C VAL A 320 17.52 -5.47 14.00
N LYS A 321 16.55 -4.59 13.81
CA LYS A 321 16.70 -3.14 13.97
C LYS A 321 16.58 -2.79 15.45
N ARG A 322 17.74 -2.59 16.09
CA ARG A 322 17.87 -2.25 17.52
C ARG A 322 17.28 -0.88 17.83
N GLY A 323 16.58 -0.75 18.96
CA GLY A 323 16.01 0.51 19.45
C GLY A 323 14.91 1.07 18.56
N ARG A 324 14.32 0.27 17.66
CA ARG A 324 13.36 0.73 16.67
C ARG A 324 11.95 0.29 17.03
N ASP A 325 11.04 1.25 17.07
CA ASP A 325 9.61 0.97 17.21
C ASP A 325 9.08 0.22 15.98
N CYS A 326 8.25 -0.80 16.20
CA CYS A 326 7.77 -1.68 15.14
C CYS A 326 6.78 -0.97 14.21
N ILE A 327 5.97 -0.03 14.69
CA ILE A 327 5.00 0.72 13.89
C ILE A 327 5.77 1.69 12.99
N GLU A 328 6.71 2.45 13.55
CA GLU A 328 7.60 3.33 12.76
C GLU A 328 8.47 2.54 11.78
N GLY A 329 8.94 1.36 12.18
CA GLY A 329 9.72 0.46 11.36
C GLY A 329 8.92 -0.05 10.16
N MET A 330 7.72 -0.60 10.40
CA MET A 330 6.83 -1.08 9.35
C MET A 330 6.34 0.05 8.44
N ASN A 331 6.02 1.23 8.97
CA ASN A 331 5.58 2.38 8.17
C ASN A 331 6.65 2.89 7.19
N ALA A 332 7.93 2.63 7.47
CA ALA A 332 9.03 2.95 6.55
C ALA A 332 9.22 1.90 5.42
N LEU A 333 8.53 0.76 5.49
CA LEU A 333 8.59 -0.29 4.45
C LEU A 333 7.59 -0.01 3.32
N PRO A 334 7.88 -0.43 2.08
CA PRO A 334 6.88 -0.39 1.00
C PRO A 334 5.67 -1.27 1.35
N ALA A 335 4.48 -0.86 0.89
CA ALA A 335 3.29 -1.69 1.01
C ALA A 335 3.48 -3.01 0.24
N GLY A 336 2.91 -4.10 0.76
CA GLY A 336 3.00 -5.42 0.12
C GLY A 336 4.41 -5.98 -0.08
N SER A 337 5.39 -5.56 0.74
CA SER A 337 6.79 -5.97 0.63
C SER A 337 7.18 -7.20 1.47
N VAL A 338 6.26 -7.69 2.32
CA VAL A 338 6.50 -8.78 3.28
C VAL A 338 5.66 -10.00 2.92
N ASP A 339 6.28 -11.19 2.99
CA ASP A 339 5.65 -12.47 2.64
C ASP A 339 4.98 -13.14 3.85
N LEU A 340 5.65 -13.13 5.00
CA LEU A 340 5.18 -13.75 6.25
C LEU A 340 5.46 -12.82 7.43
N ILE A 341 4.46 -12.61 8.28
CA ILE A 341 4.59 -11.89 9.56
C ILE A 341 4.42 -12.88 10.70
N VAL A 342 5.35 -12.88 11.66
CA VAL A 342 5.22 -13.65 12.90
C VAL A 342 5.37 -12.69 14.07
N ALA A 343 4.28 -12.43 14.80
CA ALA A 343 4.20 -11.43 15.84
C ALA A 343 3.89 -12.05 17.21
N ASP A 344 4.75 -11.79 18.19
CA ASP A 344 4.57 -12.08 19.62
C ASP A 344 4.39 -10.75 20.39
N PRO A 345 3.22 -10.10 20.29
CA PRO A 345 3.01 -8.76 20.83
C PRO A 345 2.92 -8.75 22.37
N PRO A 346 2.96 -7.56 23.00
CA PRO A 346 2.51 -7.39 24.38
C PRO A 346 1.02 -7.80 24.56
N TYR A 347 0.69 -8.44 25.69
CA TYR A 347 -0.59 -9.09 25.98
C TYR A 347 -1.49 -8.38 27.00
N ASN A 348 -1.22 -7.14 27.38
CA ASN A 348 -1.90 -6.41 28.46
C ASN A 348 -1.90 -7.16 29.81
N LEU A 349 -0.77 -7.76 30.18
CA LEU A 349 -0.55 -8.45 31.46
C LEU A 349 0.21 -7.57 32.48
N GLY A 350 0.57 -6.35 32.12
CA GLY A 350 1.34 -5.43 32.96
C GLY A 350 2.80 -5.85 33.11
N LYS A 351 3.36 -6.53 32.11
CA LYS A 351 4.77 -6.93 32.10
C LYS A 351 5.69 -5.72 31.92
N ASP A 352 6.86 -5.80 32.54
CA ASP A 352 7.95 -4.84 32.42
C ASP A 352 9.03 -5.42 31.51
N PHE A 353 9.29 -4.77 30.38
CA PHE A 353 10.31 -5.17 29.41
C PHE A 353 11.57 -4.27 29.52
N GLY A 354 11.75 -3.60 30.66
CA GLY A 354 12.84 -2.68 30.94
C GLY A 354 12.52 -1.28 30.45
N ILE A 355 12.87 -0.98 29.19
CA ILE A 355 12.71 0.36 28.62
C ILE A 355 11.27 0.69 28.21
N TRP A 356 10.42 -0.32 28.11
CA TRP A 356 9.00 -0.17 27.80
C TRP A 356 8.18 -0.99 28.80
N LYS A 357 7.13 -0.38 29.32
CA LYS A 357 6.21 -1.01 30.26
C LYS A 357 4.84 -1.09 29.62
N GLU A 358 4.23 -2.24 29.80
CA GLU A 358 2.91 -2.48 29.26
C GLU A 358 1.84 -1.62 29.95
N THR A 359 0.97 -1.00 29.16
CA THR A 359 -0.20 -0.31 29.70
C THR A 359 -1.09 -1.28 30.47
N LYS A 360 -1.65 -0.81 31.59
CA LYS A 360 -2.68 -1.55 32.34
C LYS A 360 -4.09 -1.25 31.85
N ARG A 361 -4.26 -0.23 31.01
CA ARG A 361 -5.57 0.16 30.46
C ARG A 361 -5.83 -0.62 29.18
N GLU A 362 -6.87 -1.45 29.20
CA GLU A 362 -7.30 -2.27 28.05
C GLU A 362 -7.51 -1.42 26.79
N LYS A 363 -8.13 -0.24 26.92
CA LYS A 363 -8.37 0.68 25.80
C LYS A 363 -7.09 1.08 25.07
N ASP A 364 -6.06 1.49 25.81
CA ASP A 364 -4.77 1.90 25.21
C ASP A 364 -4.09 0.72 24.51
N TRP A 365 -4.22 -0.48 25.09
CA TRP A 365 -3.67 -1.69 24.49
C TRP A 365 -4.42 -2.06 23.20
N ILE A 366 -5.74 -1.89 23.14
CA ILE A 366 -6.52 -2.09 21.90
C ILE A 366 -6.10 -1.08 20.83
N GLU A 367 -5.92 0.20 21.19
CA GLU A 367 -5.47 1.24 20.25
C GLU A 367 -4.06 0.97 19.71
N LEU A 368 -3.13 0.57 20.59
CA LEU A 368 -1.79 0.13 20.19
C LEU A 368 -1.87 -1.11 19.28
N THR A 369 -2.74 -2.06 19.63
CA THR A 369 -2.93 -3.29 18.87
C THR A 369 -3.44 -3.03 17.47
N HIS A 370 -4.42 -2.14 17.32
CA HIS A 370 -4.87 -1.66 16.03
C HIS A 370 -3.75 -1.02 15.22
N ALA A 371 -2.95 -0.13 15.83
CA ALA A 371 -1.91 0.60 15.12
C ALA A 371 -0.83 -0.31 14.51
N TRP A 372 -0.31 -1.28 15.28
CA TRP A 372 0.70 -2.20 14.75
C TRP A 372 0.12 -3.23 13.79
N LEU A 373 -1.13 -3.69 14.00
CA LEU A 373 -1.80 -4.59 13.05
C LEU A 373 -2.10 -3.89 11.72
N ALA A 374 -2.50 -2.62 11.72
CA ALA A 374 -2.73 -1.85 10.50
C ALA A 374 -1.42 -1.66 9.71
N ALA A 375 -0.32 -1.36 10.40
CA ALA A 375 1.00 -1.29 9.76
C ALA A 375 1.45 -2.65 9.20
N ALA A 376 1.19 -3.74 9.94
CA ALA A 376 1.47 -5.12 9.51
C ALA A 376 0.65 -5.53 8.27
N GLU A 377 -0.65 -5.24 8.26
CA GLU A 377 -1.53 -5.51 7.12
C GLU A 377 -1.04 -4.78 5.86
N ARG A 378 -0.65 -3.50 5.99
CA ARG A 378 -0.19 -2.68 4.86
C ARG A 378 1.06 -3.26 4.20
N VAL A 379 2.04 -3.69 5.00
CA VAL A 379 3.30 -4.25 4.48
C VAL A 379 3.15 -5.69 4.00
N LEU A 380 2.14 -6.43 4.46
CA LEU A 380 1.86 -7.79 4.01
C LEU A 380 1.40 -7.79 2.54
N ARG A 381 2.04 -8.62 1.70
CA ARG A 381 1.68 -8.77 0.29
C ARG A 381 0.33 -9.47 0.12
N PRO A 382 -0.38 -9.26 -1.01
CA PRO A 382 -1.47 -10.16 -1.39
C PRO A 382 -1.02 -11.62 -1.37
N GLY A 383 -1.76 -12.45 -0.65
CA GLY A 383 -1.46 -13.84 -0.38
C GLY A 383 -0.39 -14.12 0.68
N GLY A 384 0.15 -13.08 1.33
CA GLY A 384 1.00 -13.23 2.50
C GLY A 384 0.23 -13.71 3.73
N ALA A 385 0.93 -14.32 4.68
CA ALA A 385 0.35 -14.82 5.94
C ALA A 385 0.82 -14.01 7.15
N ILE A 386 -0.05 -13.89 8.15
CA ILE A 386 0.29 -13.32 9.46
C ILE A 386 -0.08 -14.30 10.57
N PHE A 387 0.87 -14.49 11.48
CA PHE A 387 0.74 -15.24 12.70
C PHE A 387 0.83 -14.31 13.89
N VAL A 388 -0.15 -14.37 14.79
CA VAL A 388 -0.18 -13.53 16.00
C VAL A 388 -0.36 -14.41 17.23
N TYR A 389 0.68 -14.47 18.07
CA TYR A 389 0.58 -15.11 19.37
C TYR A 389 -0.31 -14.26 20.31
N GLY A 390 -0.93 -14.91 21.30
CA GLY A 390 -1.68 -14.20 22.31
C GLY A 390 -2.02 -15.07 23.50
N ILE A 391 -2.77 -14.50 24.44
CA ILE A 391 -3.39 -15.24 25.52
C ILE A 391 -4.89 -15.40 25.27
N HIS A 392 -5.44 -16.54 25.67
CA HIS A 392 -6.87 -16.85 25.47
C HIS A 392 -7.81 -15.72 25.90
N ARG A 393 -7.44 -14.99 26.98
CA ARG A 393 -8.24 -13.88 27.51
C ARG A 393 -8.36 -12.75 26.50
N HIS A 394 -7.25 -12.28 25.92
CA HIS A 394 -7.22 -11.07 25.10
C HIS A 394 -7.18 -11.31 23.59
N LEU A 395 -6.95 -12.55 23.16
CA LEU A 395 -6.77 -12.87 21.74
C LEU A 395 -8.04 -12.60 20.90
N CYS A 396 -9.24 -12.62 21.48
CA CYS A 396 -10.47 -12.31 20.76
C CYS A 396 -10.49 -10.88 20.20
N TRP A 397 -9.95 -9.89 20.92
CA TRP A 397 -9.86 -8.51 20.43
C TRP A 397 -8.88 -8.40 19.24
N VAL A 398 -7.74 -9.09 19.33
CA VAL A 398 -6.77 -9.19 18.22
C VAL A 398 -7.45 -9.81 16.99
N GLN A 399 -8.22 -10.88 17.18
CA GLN A 399 -8.93 -11.55 16.09
C GLN A 399 -9.97 -10.65 15.42
N CYS A 400 -10.76 -9.92 16.22
CA CYS A 400 -11.72 -8.92 15.72
C CYS A 400 -11.03 -7.83 14.90
N GLU A 401 -9.84 -7.39 15.34
CA GLU A 401 -9.10 -6.36 14.63
C GLU A 401 -8.53 -6.87 13.30
N LEU A 402 -8.02 -8.10 13.27
CA LEU A 402 -7.60 -8.75 12.01
C LEU A 402 -8.76 -8.84 11.00
N TYR A 403 -9.98 -9.17 11.45
CA TYR A 403 -11.16 -9.11 10.58
C TYR A 403 -11.49 -7.71 10.10
N ARG A 404 -11.41 -6.71 10.99
CA ARG A 404 -11.68 -5.31 10.67
C ARG A 404 -10.73 -4.76 9.60
N LEU A 405 -9.48 -5.19 9.62
CA LEU A 405 -8.46 -4.87 8.64
C LEU A 405 -8.58 -5.67 7.33
N GLY A 406 -9.62 -6.50 7.19
CA GLY A 406 -9.90 -7.23 5.95
C GLY A 406 -9.04 -8.48 5.73
N LEU A 407 -8.32 -8.95 6.75
CA LEU A 407 -7.57 -10.19 6.67
C LEU A 407 -8.49 -11.40 6.79
N THR A 408 -8.17 -12.46 6.05
CA THR A 408 -8.98 -13.67 6.01
C THR A 408 -8.48 -14.69 7.03
N TYR A 409 -9.36 -15.11 7.93
CA TYR A 409 -9.08 -16.13 8.94
C TYR A 409 -8.79 -17.49 8.31
N ARG A 410 -7.76 -18.19 8.84
CA ARG A 410 -7.39 -19.53 8.40
C ARG A 410 -7.51 -20.56 9.52
N ARG A 411 -6.94 -20.26 10.68
CA ARG A 411 -6.98 -21.15 11.85
C ARG A 411 -6.59 -20.43 13.12
N GLN A 412 -7.16 -20.84 14.25
CA GLN A 412 -6.56 -20.66 15.56
C GLN A 412 -5.82 -21.95 15.91
N ILE A 413 -4.51 -21.84 16.07
CA ILE A 413 -3.63 -22.92 16.47
C ILE A 413 -3.46 -22.87 17.99
N ILE A 414 -3.45 -24.03 18.64
CA ILE A 414 -3.21 -24.19 20.06
C ILE A 414 -1.80 -24.75 20.24
N TRP A 415 -0.88 -23.92 20.71
CA TRP A 415 0.41 -24.40 21.20
C TRP A 415 0.21 -24.96 22.61
N ASN A 416 0.14 -26.28 22.72
CA ASN A 416 0.02 -26.99 23.99
C ASN A 416 1.41 -27.22 24.60
N TYR A 417 1.59 -26.76 25.84
CA TYR A 417 2.85 -26.93 26.58
C TYR A 417 2.98 -28.39 27.03
N GLU A 418 4.15 -28.99 26.79
CA GLU A 418 4.47 -30.33 27.31
C GLU A 418 4.89 -30.29 28.79
N ASN A 419 5.30 -29.14 29.31
CA ASN A 419 5.91 -28.94 30.63
C ASN A 419 5.58 -27.55 31.22
N GLY A 420 4.35 -27.31 31.69
CA GLY A 420 3.93 -26.01 32.24
C GLY A 420 3.99 -25.89 33.76
N PHE A 421 4.35 -24.71 34.28
CA PHE A 421 4.30 -24.36 35.71
C PHE A 421 3.17 -23.36 35.96
N ALA A 422 1.94 -23.85 35.98
CA ALA A 422 0.76 -23.02 36.20
C ALA A 422 0.26 -23.22 37.65
N ALA A 423 0.36 -22.18 38.48
CA ALA A 423 0.01 -22.24 39.92
C ALA A 423 -1.44 -21.79 40.19
N TYR A 424 -2.38 -22.13 39.31
CA TYR A 424 -3.79 -21.77 39.52
C TYR A 424 -4.40 -22.65 40.61
N THR A 425 -4.90 -22.03 41.68
CA THR A 425 -5.55 -22.72 42.81
C THR A 425 -7.08 -22.59 42.80
N LYS A 426 -7.61 -21.62 42.04
CA LYS A 426 -9.03 -21.29 41.96
C LYS A 426 -9.64 -21.49 40.55
N SER A 427 -8.87 -22.04 39.61
CA SER A 427 -9.31 -22.32 38.24
C SER A 427 -8.48 -23.44 37.62
N LEU A 428 -8.94 -23.95 36.47
CA LEU A 428 -8.13 -24.86 35.66
C LEU A 428 -6.80 -24.18 35.26
N SER A 429 -5.75 -24.97 35.23
CA SER A 429 -4.42 -24.49 34.84
C SER A 429 -4.36 -24.24 33.33
N ALA A 430 -3.72 -23.13 32.94
CA ALA A 430 -3.48 -22.81 31.55
C ALA A 430 -2.30 -23.63 31.01
N HIS A 431 -2.57 -24.57 30.10
CA HIS A 431 -1.57 -25.46 29.48
C HIS A 431 -1.35 -25.18 27.99
N TYR A 432 -1.73 -24.01 27.51
CA TYR A 432 -1.53 -23.63 26.12
C TYR A 432 -1.41 -22.13 25.89
N GLU A 433 -0.81 -21.77 24.75
CA GLU A 433 -0.83 -20.45 24.15
C GLU A 433 -1.56 -20.54 22.80
N PRO A 434 -2.61 -19.75 22.55
CA PRO A 434 -3.23 -19.69 21.23
C PRO A 434 -2.43 -18.80 20.26
N LEU A 435 -2.50 -19.16 18.98
CA LEU A 435 -1.81 -18.51 17.86
C LEU A 435 -2.81 -18.34 16.71
N LEU A 436 -3.10 -17.10 16.32
CA LEU A 436 -3.96 -16.84 15.17
C LEU A 436 -3.16 -16.94 13.88
N TRP A 437 -3.76 -17.54 12.87
CA TRP A 437 -3.27 -17.55 11.50
C TRP A 437 -4.32 -16.92 10.57
N PHE A 438 -3.91 -15.83 9.91
CA PHE A 438 -4.67 -15.11 8.89
C PHE A 438 -3.83 -14.97 7.61
N SER A 439 -4.49 -14.65 6.50
CA SER A 439 -3.82 -14.27 5.24
C SER A 439 -4.45 -13.02 4.63
N LYS A 440 -3.72 -12.34 3.75
CA LYS A 440 -4.25 -11.22 2.97
C LYS A 440 -4.90 -11.74 1.69
N GLY A 441 -6.23 -11.82 1.70
CA GLY A 441 -7.01 -12.43 0.61
C GLY A 441 -6.99 -13.97 0.65
N ASP A 442 -7.57 -14.59 -0.38
CA ASP A 442 -7.89 -16.03 -0.40
C ASP A 442 -6.77 -16.98 -0.79
N SER A 443 -5.78 -16.50 -1.55
CA SER A 443 -4.56 -17.26 -1.83
C SER A 443 -3.61 -17.16 -0.65
N TYR A 444 -2.85 -18.22 -0.35
CA TYR A 444 -1.80 -18.17 0.67
C TYR A 444 -0.77 -19.30 0.48
N THR A 445 0.45 -19.08 0.96
CA THR A 445 1.48 -20.13 1.03
C THR A 445 1.18 -21.08 2.20
N TYR A 446 0.95 -22.34 1.90
CA TYR A 446 0.89 -23.41 2.90
C TYR A 446 1.48 -24.71 2.35
N HIS A 447 2.59 -25.14 2.93
CA HIS A 447 3.18 -26.45 2.68
C HIS A 447 2.58 -27.44 3.70
N PRO A 448 1.92 -28.53 3.26
CA PRO A 448 1.31 -29.51 4.17
C PRO A 448 2.25 -30.03 5.25
N ILE A 449 1.86 -29.90 6.52
CA ILE A 449 2.60 -30.50 7.65
C ILE A 449 2.12 -31.94 7.84
N ARG A 450 3.06 -32.88 7.91
CA ARG A 450 2.78 -34.27 8.29
C ARG A 450 3.41 -34.62 9.62
N GLU A 451 2.71 -35.45 10.38
CA GLU A 451 3.14 -35.97 11.67
C GLU A 451 3.08 -37.51 11.64
N PRO A 452 3.99 -38.21 12.33
CA PRO A 452 3.91 -39.65 12.45
C PRO A 452 2.53 -40.12 12.94
N TYR A 453 2.07 -41.26 12.43
CA TYR A 453 0.90 -41.90 13.00
C TYR A 453 1.22 -42.37 14.43
N LYS A 454 0.22 -42.32 15.32
CA LYS A 454 0.37 -42.82 16.70
C LYS A 454 0.67 -44.33 16.76
N SER A 455 0.26 -45.09 15.74
CA SER A 455 0.54 -46.52 15.61
C SER A 455 1.05 -46.80 14.19
N THR A 456 2.13 -47.58 14.10
CA THR A 456 2.73 -48.05 12.85
C THR A 456 1.89 -49.14 12.19
N GLU A 457 0.98 -49.80 12.90
CA GLU A 457 0.00 -50.74 12.32
C GLU A 457 -0.94 -50.03 11.34
N ARG A 458 -1.17 -48.73 11.56
CA ARG A 458 -1.99 -47.90 10.70
C ARG A 458 -1.40 -47.71 9.30
N LEU A 459 -0.13 -48.04 9.08
CA LEU A 459 0.52 -48.04 7.76
C LEU A 459 0.33 -49.36 7.00
N LYS A 460 -0.09 -50.45 7.68
CA LYS A 460 -0.12 -51.80 7.11
C LYS A 460 -1.43 -52.15 6.39
N HIS A 461 -2.53 -51.47 6.70
CA HIS A 461 -3.86 -51.84 6.21
C HIS A 461 -4.55 -50.68 5.49
N LYS A 462 -5.17 -50.96 4.33
CA LYS A 462 -6.07 -50.02 3.64
C LYS A 462 -7.33 -49.82 4.48
N ILE A 463 -7.77 -48.58 4.65
CA ILE A 463 -9.01 -48.26 5.35
C ILE A 463 -10.10 -48.04 4.30
N THR A 464 -11.12 -48.90 4.29
CA THR A 464 -12.31 -48.68 3.47
C THR A 464 -13.40 -48.06 4.33
N LYS A 465 -13.81 -46.83 4.01
CA LYS A 465 -14.92 -46.14 4.68
C LYS A 465 -15.86 -45.57 3.61
N ASN A 466 -17.15 -45.87 3.72
CA ASN A 466 -18.18 -45.44 2.76
C ASN A 466 -17.84 -45.76 1.29
N GLY A 467 -17.35 -46.98 1.03
CA GLY A 467 -16.98 -47.42 -0.32
C GLY A 467 -15.70 -46.80 -0.90
N LYS A 468 -15.04 -45.87 -0.18
CA LYS A 468 -13.76 -45.28 -0.58
C LYS A 468 -12.62 -45.95 0.17
N SER A 469 -11.67 -46.52 -0.58
CA SER A 469 -10.44 -47.08 -0.02
C SER A 469 -9.39 -45.97 0.12
N TRP A 470 -8.84 -45.82 1.32
CA TRP A 470 -7.81 -44.86 1.64
C TRP A 470 -6.52 -45.58 2.02
N THR A 471 -5.44 -45.23 1.34
CA THR A 471 -4.09 -45.74 1.65
C THR A 471 -3.37 -44.70 2.54
N PRO A 472 -2.89 -45.10 3.72
CA PRO A 472 -2.10 -44.26 4.61
C PRO A 472 -0.88 -43.67 3.89
N ASN A 473 -0.62 -42.38 4.09
CA ASN A 473 0.55 -41.76 3.48
C ASN A 473 1.81 -42.15 4.28
N PRO A 474 2.88 -42.67 3.64
CA PRO A 474 4.07 -43.13 4.35
C PRO A 474 4.77 -42.01 5.15
N ALA A 475 4.64 -40.75 4.74
CA ALA A 475 5.19 -39.60 5.46
C ALA A 475 4.34 -39.17 6.67
N GLY A 476 3.25 -39.88 6.99
CA GLY A 476 2.43 -39.65 8.18
C GLY A 476 1.08 -38.97 7.92
N ARG A 477 0.32 -38.75 8.99
CA ARG A 477 -0.97 -38.05 8.96
C ARG A 477 -0.78 -36.55 8.78
N MET A 478 -1.79 -35.88 8.24
CA MET A 478 -1.84 -34.42 8.30
C MET A 478 -1.82 -33.93 9.74
N ALA A 479 -1.03 -32.89 10.01
CA ALA A 479 -1.01 -32.23 11.32
C ALA A 479 -2.36 -31.58 11.62
N GLY A 480 -2.71 -31.53 12.90
CA GLY A 480 -3.86 -30.77 13.39
C GLY A 480 -3.50 -29.33 13.72
N ASP A 481 -4.45 -28.62 14.31
CA ASP A 481 -4.28 -27.26 14.85
C ASP A 481 -3.87 -27.25 16.33
N VAL A 482 -3.63 -28.42 16.94
CA VAL A 482 -3.03 -28.53 18.28
C VAL A 482 -1.58 -28.98 18.15
N TRP A 483 -0.64 -28.07 18.38
CA TRP A 483 0.79 -28.32 18.26
C TRP A 483 1.43 -28.49 19.63
N ARG A 484 2.23 -29.54 19.79
CA ARG A 484 2.90 -29.87 21.04
C ARG A 484 4.37 -29.50 20.91
N PHE A 485 4.79 -28.52 21.70
CA PHE A 485 6.18 -28.14 21.84
C PHE A 485 6.43 -27.79 23.31
N PRO A 486 7.59 -28.13 23.89
CA PRO A 486 7.90 -27.77 25.25
C PRO A 486 8.08 -26.25 25.39
N VAL A 487 7.80 -25.72 26.58
CA VAL A 487 8.27 -24.40 26.97
C VAL A 487 9.71 -24.49 27.48
N LEU A 488 10.46 -23.40 27.33
CA LEU A 488 11.87 -23.32 27.75
C LEU A 488 12.00 -23.09 29.26
N ALA A 489 11.53 -24.06 30.04
CA ALA A 489 11.46 -24.00 31.50
C ALA A 489 12.19 -25.18 32.18
N GLY A 490 12.95 -24.87 33.23
CA GLY A 490 13.72 -25.85 34.01
C GLY A 490 15.10 -26.19 33.43
N ARG A 491 15.91 -26.94 34.20
CA ARG A 491 17.32 -27.24 33.87
C ARG A 491 17.50 -27.94 32.52
N ARG A 492 16.51 -28.74 32.09
CA ARG A 492 16.52 -29.48 30.82
C ARG A 492 16.64 -28.58 29.59
N PHE A 493 16.11 -27.36 29.65
CA PHE A 493 16.14 -26.40 28.53
C PHE A 493 17.14 -25.26 28.74
N ALA A 494 18.01 -25.36 29.75
CA ALA A 494 19.07 -24.37 29.99
C ALA A 494 19.99 -24.16 28.77
N PRO A 495 20.32 -25.18 27.95
CA PRO A 495 21.08 -24.96 26.71
C PRO A 495 20.34 -24.15 25.64
N GLU A 496 18.99 -24.20 25.64
CA GLU A 496 18.15 -23.45 24.69
C GLU A 496 17.80 -22.04 25.19
N LYS A 497 17.82 -21.81 26.50
CA LYS A 497 17.33 -20.58 27.12
C LYS A 497 18.39 -19.47 27.12
N VAL A 498 18.04 -18.31 26.60
CA VAL A 498 18.82 -17.06 26.73
C VAL A 498 18.18 -16.12 27.76
N ASP A 499 18.85 -15.01 28.08
CA ASP A 499 18.36 -14.03 29.04
C ASP A 499 17.20 -13.18 28.48
N HIS A 500 16.05 -13.82 28.28
CA HIS A 500 14.82 -13.20 27.85
C HIS A 500 13.62 -13.88 28.53
N PRO A 501 12.67 -13.12 29.08
CA PRO A 501 11.62 -13.66 29.96
C PRO A 501 10.61 -14.57 29.23
N THR A 502 10.42 -14.37 27.92
CA THR A 502 9.36 -15.03 27.14
C THR A 502 9.86 -15.59 25.81
N GLN A 503 11.09 -16.12 25.77
CA GLN A 503 11.66 -16.73 24.56
C GLN A 503 10.76 -17.85 24.01
N LYS A 504 10.45 -17.79 22.70
CA LYS A 504 9.74 -18.85 21.97
C LYS A 504 10.69 -19.99 21.55
N PRO A 505 10.24 -21.26 21.60
CA PRO A 505 11.07 -22.41 21.22
C PRO A 505 11.31 -22.46 19.71
N ILE A 506 12.55 -22.70 19.30
CA ILE A 506 12.95 -22.66 17.88
C ILE A 506 12.14 -23.62 16.98
N PRO A 507 11.80 -24.86 17.40
CA PRO A 507 11.01 -25.78 16.57
C PRO A 507 9.62 -25.26 16.20
N LEU A 508 8.98 -24.50 17.10
CA LEU A 508 7.68 -23.89 16.83
C LEU A 508 7.81 -22.83 15.74
N SER A 509 8.78 -21.92 15.90
CA SER A 509 9.03 -20.84 14.93
C SER A 509 9.49 -21.41 13.56
N LEU A 510 10.30 -22.46 13.55
CA LEU A 510 10.70 -23.19 12.33
C LEU A 510 9.51 -23.82 11.60
N ARG A 511 8.58 -24.44 12.34
CA ARG A 511 7.36 -25.00 11.76
C ARG A 511 6.53 -23.91 11.05
N ILE A 512 6.39 -22.74 11.67
CA ILE A 512 5.68 -21.61 11.07
C ILE A 512 6.41 -21.13 9.80
N VAL A 513 7.70 -20.80 9.91
CA VAL A 513 8.46 -20.26 8.77
C VAL A 513 8.45 -21.22 7.59
N ARG A 514 8.75 -22.51 7.80
CA ARG A 514 8.90 -23.46 6.68
C ARG A 514 7.60 -23.76 5.97
N HIS A 515 6.50 -23.82 6.71
CA HIS A 515 5.23 -24.24 6.15
C HIS A 515 4.38 -23.08 5.63
N PHE A 516 4.70 -21.85 5.98
CA PHE A 516 3.89 -20.68 5.61
C PHE A 516 4.69 -19.60 4.87
N SER A 517 5.88 -19.93 4.37
CA SER A 517 6.68 -19.12 3.44
C SER A 517 7.53 -20.00 2.52
N ASN A 518 8.13 -19.42 1.50
CA ASN A 518 9.06 -20.06 0.57
C ASN A 518 10.51 -19.62 0.85
N PRO A 519 11.53 -20.42 0.49
CA PRO A 519 12.92 -19.98 0.56
C PRO A 519 13.15 -18.63 -0.14
N GLY A 520 13.99 -17.77 0.45
CA GLY A 520 14.30 -16.42 -0.07
C GLY A 520 13.25 -15.33 0.23
N GLU A 521 12.03 -15.70 0.61
CA GLU A 521 10.98 -14.76 1.03
C GLU A 521 11.36 -14.03 2.33
N LEU A 522 10.72 -12.88 2.55
CA LEU A 522 10.95 -12.01 3.70
C LEU A 522 9.97 -12.33 4.84
N VAL A 523 10.52 -12.74 5.98
CA VAL A 523 9.81 -12.90 7.25
C VAL A 523 9.98 -11.66 8.11
N LEU A 524 8.89 -10.97 8.43
CA LEU A 524 8.90 -9.84 9.34
C LEU A 524 8.52 -10.30 10.76
N VAL A 525 9.28 -9.83 11.75
CA VAL A 525 9.07 -10.10 13.18
C VAL A 525 8.94 -8.76 13.93
N PRO A 526 7.71 -8.23 14.12
CA PRO A 526 7.51 -6.90 14.69
C PRO A 526 8.00 -6.76 16.13
N PHE A 527 8.00 -7.85 16.90
CA PHE A 527 8.41 -7.90 18.30
C PHE A 527 9.46 -9.01 18.44
N SER A 528 10.71 -8.72 18.03
CA SER A 528 11.69 -9.79 17.84
C SER A 528 12.26 -10.35 19.14
N GLY A 529 12.27 -9.61 20.25
CA GLY A 529 12.71 -10.08 21.56
C GLY A 529 14.09 -10.74 21.47
N SER A 530 14.19 -11.98 21.96
CA SER A 530 15.40 -12.81 21.85
C SER A 530 15.76 -13.29 20.43
N GLY A 531 14.97 -13.01 19.41
CA GLY A 531 15.27 -13.32 18.01
C GLY A 531 14.93 -14.73 17.53
N SER A 532 14.09 -15.51 18.25
CA SER A 532 13.80 -16.91 17.87
C SER A 532 13.21 -17.06 16.47
N GLU A 533 12.24 -16.21 16.10
CA GLU A 533 11.58 -16.21 14.79
C GLU A 533 12.54 -15.74 13.69
N CYS A 534 13.39 -14.76 13.98
CA CYS A 534 14.43 -14.28 13.07
C CYS A 534 15.48 -15.38 12.78
N LEU A 535 15.93 -16.07 13.83
CA LEU A 535 16.83 -17.21 13.71
C LEU A 535 16.18 -18.36 12.92
N ALA A 536 14.92 -18.69 13.21
CA ALA A 536 14.20 -19.71 12.47
C ALA A 536 14.04 -19.37 10.98
N ALA A 537 13.75 -18.10 10.65
CA ALA A 537 13.75 -17.60 9.28
C ALA A 537 15.11 -17.81 8.61
N ARG A 538 16.19 -17.42 9.28
CA ARG A 538 17.54 -17.59 8.77
C ARG A 538 17.94 -19.06 8.56
N MET A 539 17.64 -19.92 9.52
CA MET A 539 17.89 -21.37 9.48
C MET A 539 17.12 -22.04 8.33
N ALA A 540 15.92 -21.56 8.02
CA ALA A 540 15.11 -22.06 6.91
C ALA A 540 15.50 -21.43 5.56
N GLY A 541 16.52 -20.59 5.47
CA GLY A 541 16.91 -19.94 4.21
C GLY A 541 15.94 -18.86 3.74
N ARG A 542 15.24 -18.20 4.66
CA ARG A 542 14.43 -17.00 4.40
C ARG A 542 15.22 -15.76 4.79
N ARG A 543 14.86 -14.62 4.20
CA ARG A 543 15.29 -13.31 4.68
C ARG A 543 14.44 -12.95 5.90
N TYR A 544 14.98 -12.14 6.81
CA TYR A 544 14.20 -11.67 7.95
C TYR A 544 14.41 -10.20 8.25
N LEU A 545 13.39 -9.56 8.82
CA LEU A 545 13.49 -8.22 9.40
C LEU A 545 12.84 -8.25 10.77
N GLY A 546 13.61 -7.96 11.82
CA GLY A 546 13.10 -7.84 13.18
C GLY A 546 13.10 -6.40 13.66
N PHE A 547 12.14 -6.02 14.50
CA PHE A 547 12.21 -4.80 15.29
C PHE A 547 12.29 -5.17 16.78
N GLU A 548 13.15 -4.49 17.53
CA GLU A 548 13.24 -4.66 18.98
C GLU A 548 13.59 -3.33 19.62
N LEU A 549 12.76 -2.90 20.55
CA LEU A 549 12.95 -1.66 21.28
C LEU A 549 14.11 -1.81 22.28
N ASN A 550 14.14 -2.91 23.05
CA ASN A 550 15.15 -3.10 24.09
C ASN A 550 16.51 -3.47 23.47
N PRO A 551 17.54 -2.61 23.58
CA PRO A 551 18.83 -2.84 22.95
C PRO A 551 19.52 -4.13 23.44
N GLU A 552 19.25 -4.55 24.68
CA GLU A 552 19.83 -5.76 25.25
C GLU A 552 19.20 -7.03 24.65
N TYR A 553 17.88 -7.05 24.47
CA TYR A 553 17.21 -8.14 23.79
C TYR A 553 17.63 -8.22 22.32
N ALA A 554 17.78 -7.06 21.67
CA ALA A 554 18.27 -7.00 20.30
C ALA A 554 19.72 -7.53 20.19
N ARG A 555 20.58 -7.25 21.18
CA ARG A 555 21.94 -7.81 21.26
C ARG A 555 21.91 -9.34 21.34
N ILE A 556 21.06 -9.89 22.20
CA ILE A 556 20.87 -11.35 22.32
C ILE A 556 20.43 -11.95 20.98
N ALA A 557 19.46 -11.34 20.30
CA ALA A 557 19.01 -11.80 18.99
C ALA A 557 20.15 -11.83 17.97
N ASP A 558 20.95 -10.77 17.89
CA ASP A 558 22.06 -10.66 16.96
C ASP A 558 23.16 -11.69 17.24
N GLU A 559 23.48 -11.96 18.51
CA GLU A 559 24.48 -12.98 18.88
C GLU A 559 24.07 -14.39 18.46
N ARG A 560 22.77 -14.70 18.62
CA ARG A 560 22.21 -15.98 18.19
C ARG A 560 22.31 -16.16 16.67
N ILE A 561 21.99 -15.11 15.93
CA ILE A 561 21.99 -15.15 14.46
C ILE A 561 23.41 -15.10 13.90
N ALA A 562 24.31 -14.31 14.49
CA ALA A 562 25.73 -14.28 14.13
C ALA A 562 26.38 -15.66 14.31
N ALA A 563 26.12 -16.31 15.44
CA ALA A 563 26.62 -17.66 15.68
C ALA A 563 26.15 -18.66 14.61
N TRP A 564 24.88 -18.60 14.20
CA TRP A 564 24.38 -19.41 13.09
C TRP A 564 25.08 -19.09 11.76
N ASN A 565 25.26 -17.80 11.44
CA ASN A 565 25.91 -17.36 10.21
C ASN A 565 27.38 -17.81 10.12
N GLU A 566 28.06 -17.92 11.26
CA GLU A 566 29.43 -18.39 11.38
C GLU A 566 29.55 -19.93 11.40
N GLY A 567 28.44 -20.66 11.21
CA GLY A 567 28.42 -22.12 11.23
C GLY A 567 28.61 -22.72 12.63
N ARG A 568 28.45 -21.92 13.68
CA ARG A 568 28.50 -22.36 15.08
C ARG A 568 27.10 -22.79 15.53
N VAL A 569 27.05 -23.58 16.60
CA VAL A 569 25.78 -23.83 17.30
C VAL A 569 25.31 -22.50 17.87
N ALA A 570 24.17 -22.01 17.37
CA ALA A 570 23.59 -20.76 17.83
C ALA A 570 23.21 -20.87 19.32
N PRO A 571 23.53 -19.86 20.16
CA PRO A 571 23.02 -19.80 21.51
C PRO A 571 21.50 -19.98 21.51
N GLY A 572 21.03 -20.88 22.36
CA GLY A 572 19.63 -21.22 22.39
C GLY A 572 19.15 -22.16 21.28
N VAL A 573 20.03 -23.03 20.76
CA VAL A 573 19.70 -24.16 19.87
C VAL A 573 20.35 -25.44 20.45
N PRO A 574 19.60 -26.51 20.75
CA PRO A 574 20.16 -27.76 21.25
C PRO A 574 21.10 -28.42 20.22
N SER A 575 22.28 -28.88 20.66
CA SER A 575 23.30 -29.51 19.79
C SER A 575 22.82 -30.79 19.10
N GLU A 576 22.03 -31.62 19.81
CA GLU A 576 21.48 -32.88 19.29
C GLU A 576 20.43 -32.66 18.18
N ALA A 577 19.75 -31.52 18.20
CA ALA A 577 18.64 -31.22 17.30
C ALA A 577 19.08 -30.52 15.99
N PHE A 578 20.36 -30.17 15.90
CA PHE A 578 20.96 -29.44 14.78
C PHE A 578 20.82 -30.21 13.45
N GLY A 579 20.97 -31.54 13.47
CA GLY A 579 20.83 -32.39 12.28
C GLY A 579 19.38 -32.73 11.91
N GLU A 580 18.56 -33.08 12.90
CA GLU A 580 17.14 -33.44 12.67
C GLU A 580 16.33 -32.26 12.13
N TRP A 581 16.63 -31.04 12.57
CA TRP A 581 15.89 -29.86 12.14
C TRP A 581 16.27 -29.39 10.76
N LEU A 582 17.43 -29.71 10.18
CA LEU A 582 17.80 -29.22 8.84
C LEU A 582 17.19 -30.05 7.70
N GLY A 583 16.74 -31.28 7.96
CA GLY A 583 16.28 -32.20 6.92
C GLY A 583 17.45 -32.64 6.02
N ASN A 584 17.45 -33.90 5.58
CA ASN A 584 18.50 -34.49 4.76
C ASN A 584 18.61 -33.88 3.33
N ASN A 585 18.90 -32.59 3.19
CA ASN A 585 19.34 -31.98 1.93
C ASN A 585 20.35 -30.85 2.22
N THR A 586 21.63 -31.22 2.15
CA THR A 586 22.82 -30.40 1.82
C THR A 586 23.13 -29.16 2.66
N VAL A 587 23.99 -29.32 3.67
CA VAL A 587 25.32 -28.66 3.75
C VAL A 587 26.27 -29.68 4.38
N THR A 588 27.44 -29.86 3.77
CA THR A 588 28.51 -30.77 4.20
C THR A 588 28.87 -30.58 5.68
N SER A 589 29.03 -31.70 6.39
CA SER A 589 29.46 -31.80 7.78
C SER A 589 30.62 -30.86 8.14
N PRO A 590 30.67 -30.30 9.36
CA PRO A 590 31.91 -29.73 9.88
C PRO A 590 32.95 -30.85 10.08
N PRO A 591 34.26 -30.59 9.91
CA PRO A 591 35.29 -31.60 10.12
C PRO A 591 35.29 -32.06 11.58
N PRO A 592 35.68 -33.32 11.86
CA PRO A 592 35.75 -33.81 13.23
C PRO A 592 36.76 -32.99 14.03
N LEU A 593 36.36 -32.64 15.26
CA LEU A 593 37.27 -32.14 16.30
C LEU A 593 38.25 -33.27 16.64
N THR A 594 39.46 -33.24 16.07
CA THR A 594 40.57 -34.05 16.57
C THR A 594 41.10 -33.40 17.84
N ASN A 595 40.70 -33.95 18.99
CA ASN A 595 41.45 -33.81 20.23
C ASN A 595 42.73 -34.65 20.09
N GLU A 596 43.76 -34.07 19.47
CA GLU A 596 45.13 -34.55 19.68
C GLU A 596 45.99 -33.37 20.13
N ALA A 597 46.35 -33.40 21.42
CA ALA A 597 47.43 -32.60 21.96
C ALA A 597 48.74 -33.12 21.35
N PRO A 598 49.62 -32.26 20.83
CA PRO A 598 50.94 -32.70 20.40
C PRO A 598 51.76 -33.08 21.64
N SER A 599 52.12 -34.36 21.75
CA SER A 599 53.15 -34.81 22.69
C SER A 599 54.52 -34.68 22.02
N PRO A 600 55.57 -34.22 22.74
CA PRO A 600 56.86 -33.92 22.16
C PRO A 600 57.76 -35.15 22.11
N SER A 601 58.20 -35.52 20.90
CA SER A 601 59.58 -35.88 20.48
C SER A 601 59.53 -36.67 19.18
#